data_AF-A0AAE4ZZL6-F1
#
_entry.id   AF-A0AAE4ZZL6-F1
#
_cell.length_a   1.000
_cell.length_b   1.000
_cell.length_c   1.000
_cell.angle_alpha   90.00
_cell.angle_beta   90.00
_cell.angle_gamma   90.00
#
_symmetry.space_group_name_H-M   'P 1'
#
loop_
_entity.id
_entity.type
_entity.pdbx_description
1 polymer ?
#
loop_
_entity_poly.entity_id
_entity_poly.type
_entity_poly.pdbx_seq_one_letter_code
_entity_poly.pdbx_strand_id
1 'polypeptide(L)'
;MCVAQKLDDLNMLHMASTTLTHGIRREEGTGWRGFPPSKFVYAYFAFNSTYSVDWHETLKQGVVVEWGPVREMEKIKSYVTFTGGVEEEGAATWFLTKLTLYTRQWANLDLNDAERELEFIVDDERSGPYRNAFRGAFRAICAEEKPKPFVDLLCDLLRFIYQVRNNIFHGTKTFSDMADERQQRRLSIYTAILCATQDVFFESARRHFRWYPRDAQPPRNRFRGPLRPQLTLKQLFGIQVPNGPLFYPCCGNDTFEPIQLFIDTVSDFYFIDSNLIPSLPRADRAMTSTDVRRHGGRVAHPFVRQVHIEQKPGYNRYTWMVGPEPASTVQIHCKMEDGEAAFSQIPRLSVFYYRGDSPGEGGSGVWWLGEELFNMILDKLVDRGLVVTDGSNWDPAFPDAPWSAMWQEHCGWKDSRDLRLRKSKFAYRDRQFSRLCQCGSRYGPVYVWRVTR
;
A
#
# COMPACT_ATOMS: atom_id res chain seq x y z
N MET A 1 -21.86 -13.52 17.58
CA MET A 1 -20.78 -13.60 16.58
C MET A 1 -19.47 -13.14 17.23
N CYS A 2 -18.35 -13.84 17.01
CA CYS A 2 -17.04 -13.41 17.53
C CYS A 2 -16.60 -12.10 16.87
N VAL A 3 -16.03 -11.16 17.63
CA VAL A 3 -15.55 -9.86 17.11
C VAL A 3 -14.53 -10.04 15.99
N ALA A 4 -13.59 -10.96 16.14
CA ALA A 4 -12.59 -11.26 15.11
C ALA A 4 -13.24 -11.74 13.80
N GLN A 5 -14.26 -12.59 13.88
CA GLN A 5 -14.98 -13.06 12.69
C GLN A 5 -15.73 -11.93 11.99
N LYS A 6 -16.41 -11.05 12.75
CA LYS A 6 -17.07 -9.88 12.16
C LYS A 6 -16.06 -8.95 11.49
N LEU A 7 -14.91 -8.72 12.09
CA LEU A 7 -13.84 -7.90 11.51
C LEU A 7 -13.26 -8.53 10.23
N ASP A 8 -13.12 -9.86 10.18
CA ASP A 8 -12.72 -10.55 8.95
C ASP A 8 -13.75 -10.37 7.83
N ASP A 9 -15.04 -10.55 8.12
CA ASP A 9 -16.12 -10.37 7.15
C ASP A 9 -16.15 -8.95 6.59
N LEU A 10 -16.02 -7.95 7.46
CA LEU A 10 -15.97 -6.54 7.08
C LEU A 10 -14.70 -6.19 6.29
N ASN A 11 -13.55 -6.75 6.68
CA ASN A 11 -12.30 -6.55 5.96
C ASN A 11 -12.35 -7.17 4.57
N MET A 12 -12.92 -8.37 4.42
CA MET A 12 -13.14 -8.99 3.11
C MET A 12 -14.06 -8.12 2.24
N LEU A 13 -15.12 -7.56 2.82
CA LEU A 13 -16.03 -6.66 2.11
C LEU A 13 -15.32 -5.37 1.65
N HIS A 14 -14.48 -4.79 2.50
CA HIS A 14 -13.64 -3.64 2.16
C HIS A 14 -12.62 -3.99 1.05
N MET A 15 -11.94 -5.13 1.15
CA MET A 15 -11.02 -5.62 0.11
C MET A 15 -11.72 -5.89 -1.23
N ALA A 16 -12.93 -6.44 -1.20
CA ALA A 16 -13.74 -6.59 -2.40
C ALA A 16 -14.06 -5.21 -3.02
N SER A 17 -14.43 -4.22 -2.20
CA SER A 17 -14.76 -2.87 -2.69
C SER A 17 -13.59 -2.14 -3.37
N THR A 18 -12.34 -2.44 -2.96
CA THR A 18 -11.14 -1.82 -3.52
C THR A 18 -10.58 -2.55 -4.75
N THR A 19 -10.96 -3.82 -4.96
CA THR A 19 -10.40 -4.69 -6.01
C THR A 19 -11.37 -5.03 -7.14
N LEU A 20 -12.68 -5.05 -6.87
CA LEU A 20 -13.68 -5.40 -7.87
C LEU A 20 -13.78 -4.33 -8.96
N THR A 21 -13.81 -4.78 -10.21
CA THR A 21 -14.11 -3.94 -11.37
C THR A 21 -15.46 -4.37 -11.93
N HIS A 22 -16.42 -3.45 -11.96
CA HIS A 22 -17.74 -3.73 -12.51
C HIS A 22 -17.81 -3.25 -13.95
N GLY A 23 -18.13 -4.17 -14.86
CA GLY A 23 -18.44 -3.85 -16.23
C GLY A 23 -19.95 -3.67 -16.41
N ILE A 24 -20.36 -2.75 -17.26
CA ILE A 24 -21.72 -2.68 -17.81
C ILE A 24 -21.66 -2.87 -19.33
N ARG A 25 -22.73 -3.43 -19.89
CA ARG A 25 -22.96 -3.53 -21.32
C ARG A 25 -24.17 -2.66 -21.66
N ARG A 26 -23.97 -1.63 -22.48
CA ARG A 26 -25.04 -0.66 -22.81
C ARG A 26 -25.95 -1.17 -23.94
N GLU A 27 -25.38 -1.90 -24.90
CA GLU A 27 -26.11 -2.45 -26.04
C GLU A 27 -25.66 -3.88 -26.33
N GLU A 28 -26.57 -4.70 -26.82
CA GLU A 28 -26.27 -6.07 -27.20
C GLU A 28 -25.30 -6.08 -28.40
N GLY A 29 -24.19 -6.82 -28.28
CA GLY A 29 -23.09 -6.79 -29.25
C GLY A 29 -21.98 -5.77 -28.97
N THR A 30 -22.13 -4.87 -27.99
CA THR A 30 -21.04 -4.00 -27.53
C THR A 30 -20.20 -4.67 -26.44
N GLY A 31 -18.89 -4.39 -26.41
CA GLY A 31 -17.99 -4.88 -25.36
C GLY A 31 -18.32 -4.30 -23.97
N TRP A 32 -17.97 -5.04 -22.92
CA TRP A 32 -18.10 -4.57 -21.54
C TRP A 32 -17.23 -3.33 -21.30
N ARG A 33 -17.82 -2.29 -20.71
CA ARG A 33 -17.10 -1.07 -20.30
C ARG A 33 -17.14 -0.93 -18.79
N GLY A 34 -16.04 -0.48 -18.19
CA GLY A 34 -16.01 -0.19 -16.76
C GLY A 34 -17.08 0.84 -16.39
N PHE A 35 -17.73 0.65 -15.24
CA PHE A 35 -18.67 1.62 -14.68
C PHE A 35 -18.14 2.14 -13.35
N PRO A 36 -17.31 3.20 -13.37
CA PRO A 36 -16.69 3.76 -12.17
C PRO A 36 -17.65 4.04 -11.00
N PRO A 37 -18.91 4.50 -11.21
CA PRO A 37 -19.84 4.73 -10.10
C PRO A 37 -20.13 3.50 -9.22
N SER A 38 -20.03 2.29 -9.77
CA SER A 38 -20.20 1.05 -8.99
C SER A 38 -19.21 0.94 -7.82
N LYS A 39 -17.99 1.48 -7.97
CA LYS A 39 -16.98 1.47 -6.91
C LYS A 39 -17.45 2.29 -5.71
N PHE A 40 -18.07 3.44 -5.96
CA PHE A 40 -18.66 4.25 -4.89
C PHE A 40 -19.74 3.46 -4.14
N VAL A 41 -20.60 2.75 -4.87
CA VAL A 41 -21.65 1.91 -4.27
C VAL A 41 -21.06 0.82 -3.38
N TYR A 42 -20.05 0.08 -3.87
CA TYR A 42 -19.42 -0.99 -3.08
C TYR A 42 -18.65 -0.45 -1.87
N ALA A 43 -17.88 0.62 -2.05
CA ALA A 43 -17.13 1.24 -0.96
C ALA A 43 -18.07 1.79 0.12
N TYR A 44 -19.18 2.41 -0.29
CA TYR A 44 -20.18 2.89 0.65
C TYR A 44 -20.89 1.74 1.36
N PHE A 45 -21.21 0.65 0.66
CA PHE A 45 -21.81 -0.53 1.29
C PHE A 45 -20.88 -1.17 2.33
N ALA A 46 -19.59 -1.28 2.03
CA ALA A 46 -18.57 -1.73 2.99
C ALA A 46 -18.49 -0.79 4.21
N PHE A 47 -18.43 0.52 3.97
CA PHE A 47 -18.43 1.53 5.01
C PHE A 47 -19.69 1.45 5.89
N ASN A 48 -20.88 1.35 5.29
CA ASN A 48 -22.16 1.17 5.99
C ASN A 48 -22.21 -0.09 6.83
N SER A 49 -21.75 -1.20 6.28
CA SER A 49 -21.65 -2.46 7.00
C SER A 49 -20.72 -2.35 8.21
N THR A 50 -19.71 -1.49 8.14
CA THR A 50 -18.75 -1.29 9.23
C THR A 50 -19.30 -0.36 10.30
N TYR A 51 -19.83 0.83 9.95
CA TYR A 51 -20.36 1.75 10.97
C TYR A 51 -21.69 1.31 11.58
N SER A 52 -22.34 0.28 11.04
CA SER A 52 -23.55 -0.32 11.62
C SER A 52 -23.31 -1.13 12.90
N VAL A 53 -22.05 -1.28 13.31
CA VAL A 53 -21.66 -1.87 14.61
C VAL A 53 -21.26 -0.74 15.56
N ASP A 54 -21.67 -0.84 16.82
CA ASP A 54 -21.18 0.05 17.88
C ASP A 54 -19.82 -0.46 18.36
N TRP A 55 -18.74 0.06 17.77
CA TRP A 55 -17.38 -0.40 18.06
C TRP A 55 -16.87 -0.04 19.45
N HIS A 56 -17.34 1.08 20.02
CA HIS A 56 -16.99 1.45 21.39
C HIS A 56 -17.62 0.48 22.39
N GLU A 57 -18.90 0.15 22.19
CA GLU A 57 -19.57 -0.81 23.06
C GLU A 57 -19.09 -2.25 22.81
N THR A 58 -18.80 -2.60 21.55
CA THR A 58 -18.15 -3.87 21.18
C THR A 58 -16.78 -4.01 21.87
N LEU A 59 -16.00 -2.93 21.96
CA LEU A 59 -14.71 -2.92 22.66
C LEU A 59 -14.88 -3.14 24.17
N LYS A 60 -15.87 -2.51 24.79
CA LYS A 60 -16.13 -2.68 26.23
C LYS A 60 -16.63 -4.08 26.58
N GLN A 61 -17.55 -4.62 25.77
CA GLN A 61 -18.21 -5.90 26.06
C GLN A 61 -17.45 -7.12 25.52
N GLY A 62 -16.52 -6.92 24.57
CA GLY A 62 -15.78 -8.02 23.93
C GLY A 62 -16.63 -8.88 22.97
N VAL A 63 -17.86 -8.46 22.67
CA VAL A 63 -18.79 -9.11 21.74
C VAL A 63 -19.35 -8.07 20.77
N VAL A 64 -19.70 -8.49 19.56
CA VAL A 64 -20.25 -7.56 18.54
C VAL A 64 -21.59 -6.99 19.01
N VAL A 65 -21.67 -5.67 19.15
CA VAL A 65 -22.87 -4.94 19.55
C VAL A 65 -23.43 -4.16 18.37
N GLU A 66 -24.69 -4.40 18.05
CA GLU A 66 -25.43 -3.64 17.04
C GLU A 66 -26.11 -2.41 17.66
N TRP A 67 -26.30 -1.38 16.85
CA TRP A 67 -26.99 -0.17 17.30
C TRP A 67 -28.46 -0.43 17.64
N GLY A 68 -28.93 0.21 18.71
CA GLY A 68 -30.35 0.46 18.92
C GLY A 68 -30.90 1.55 17.97
N PRO A 69 -32.01 2.23 18.33
CA PRO A 69 -32.61 3.29 17.52
C PRO A 69 -31.78 4.59 17.59
N VAL A 70 -30.65 4.60 16.90
CA VAL A 70 -29.70 5.73 16.83
C VAL A 70 -29.71 6.32 15.43
N ARG A 71 -29.67 7.66 15.34
CA ARG A 71 -29.61 8.38 14.06
C ARG A 71 -28.31 8.05 13.32
N GLU A 72 -28.39 7.94 11.99
CA GLU A 72 -27.24 7.49 11.19
C GLU A 72 -25.98 8.34 11.38
N MET A 73 -26.13 9.66 11.49
CA MET A 73 -24.99 10.55 11.70
C MET A 73 -24.32 10.36 13.07
N GLU A 74 -25.04 9.91 14.09
CA GLU A 74 -24.45 9.58 15.39
C GLU A 74 -23.62 8.30 15.30
N LYS A 75 -24.07 7.31 14.51
CA LYS A 75 -23.29 6.10 14.22
C LYS A 75 -21.99 6.43 13.49
N ILE A 76 -22.06 7.27 12.46
CA ILE A 76 -20.87 7.74 11.72
C ILE A 76 -19.93 8.52 12.64
N LYS A 77 -20.46 9.40 13.50
CA LYS A 77 -19.63 10.14 14.47
C LYS A 77 -18.93 9.19 15.44
N SER A 78 -19.66 8.22 16.01
CA SER A 78 -19.08 7.17 16.87
C SER A 78 -17.97 6.41 16.14
N TYR A 79 -18.23 5.96 14.91
CA TYR A 79 -17.26 5.28 14.07
C TYR A 79 -16.00 6.12 13.83
N VAL A 80 -16.13 7.41 13.53
CA VAL A 80 -14.99 8.31 13.30
C VAL A 80 -14.18 8.52 14.58
N THR A 81 -14.84 8.67 15.74
CA THR A 81 -14.14 8.77 17.03
C THR A 81 -13.39 7.49 17.38
N PHE A 82 -13.95 6.32 17.09
CA PHE A 82 -13.25 5.04 17.25
C PHE A 82 -12.05 4.94 16.29
N THR A 83 -12.19 5.46 15.07
CA THR A 83 -11.16 5.45 14.04
C THR A 83 -9.98 6.38 14.37
N GLY A 84 -10.26 7.57 14.92
CA GLY A 84 -9.25 8.60 15.19
C GLY A 84 -8.75 8.70 16.64
N GLY A 85 -9.40 8.03 17.60
CA GLY A 85 -9.24 8.30 19.03
C GLY A 85 -7.98 7.75 19.73
N VAL A 86 -7.13 6.97 19.06
CA VAL A 86 -5.98 6.31 19.71
C VAL A 86 -4.68 7.09 19.56
N GLU A 87 -4.45 7.70 18.39
CA GLU A 87 -3.26 8.49 18.04
C GLU A 87 -3.62 9.40 16.86
N GLU A 88 -4.31 10.50 17.14
CA GLU A 88 -4.95 11.33 16.11
C GLU A 88 -3.97 11.79 15.00
N GLU A 89 -2.72 12.08 15.36
CA GLU A 89 -1.65 12.48 14.44
C GLU A 89 -1.23 11.32 13.50
N GLY A 90 -1.18 10.09 14.01
CA GLY A 90 -0.92 8.88 13.22
C GLY A 90 -2.08 8.54 12.28
N ALA A 91 -3.32 8.64 12.77
CA ALA A 91 -4.54 8.40 11.99
C ALA A 91 -4.68 9.38 10.81
N ALA A 92 -4.42 10.67 11.05
CA ALA A 92 -4.46 11.70 10.01
C ALA A 92 -3.40 11.44 8.92
N THR A 93 -2.18 11.09 9.33
CA THR A 93 -1.07 10.78 8.39
C THR A 93 -1.38 9.55 7.54
N TRP A 94 -1.91 8.50 8.15
CA TRP A 94 -2.32 7.28 7.45
C TRP A 94 -3.47 7.54 6.49
N PHE A 95 -4.49 8.28 6.93
CA PHE A 95 -5.61 8.69 6.10
C PHE A 95 -5.12 9.44 4.86
N LEU A 96 -4.26 10.45 5.04
CA LEU A 96 -3.74 11.25 3.93
C LEU A 96 -2.92 10.40 2.95
N THR A 97 -2.13 9.45 3.46
CA THR A 97 -1.38 8.49 2.64
C THR A 97 -2.33 7.66 1.77
N LYS A 98 -3.38 7.09 2.36
CA LYS A 98 -4.37 6.27 1.64
C LYS A 98 -5.24 7.09 0.70
N LEU A 99 -5.64 8.29 1.09
CA LEU A 99 -6.38 9.21 0.25
C LEU A 99 -5.57 9.57 -1.00
N THR A 100 -4.29 9.89 -0.85
CA THR A 100 -3.38 10.17 -1.98
C THR A 100 -3.32 8.99 -2.93
N LEU A 101 -3.10 7.78 -2.40
CA LEU A 101 -3.04 6.55 -3.18
C LEU A 101 -4.32 6.33 -4.00
N TYR A 102 -5.47 6.34 -3.33
CA TYR A 102 -6.75 6.02 -3.97
C TYR A 102 -7.22 7.10 -4.94
N THR A 103 -6.94 8.37 -4.65
CA THR A 103 -7.26 9.48 -5.56
C THR A 103 -6.46 9.35 -6.86
N ARG A 104 -5.16 9.07 -6.77
CA ARG A 104 -4.32 8.78 -7.95
C ARG A 104 -4.82 7.54 -8.70
N GLN A 105 -5.11 6.46 -7.97
CA GLN A 105 -5.47 5.19 -8.58
C GLN A 105 -6.83 5.21 -9.29
N TRP A 106 -7.83 5.90 -8.74
CA TRP A 106 -9.22 5.79 -9.19
C TRP A 106 -9.79 7.05 -9.80
N ALA A 107 -9.30 8.23 -9.41
CA ALA A 107 -9.67 9.49 -10.05
C ALA A 107 -8.65 9.91 -11.13
N ASN A 108 -7.43 9.34 -11.10
CA ASN A 108 -6.30 9.79 -11.91
C ASN A 108 -5.97 11.27 -11.67
N LEU A 109 -6.02 11.68 -10.40
CA LEU A 109 -5.75 13.05 -9.95
C LEU A 109 -4.76 13.01 -8.77
N ASP A 110 -3.94 14.05 -8.64
CA ASP A 110 -3.32 14.35 -7.35
C ASP A 110 -4.33 15.05 -6.41
N LEU A 111 -3.91 15.39 -5.19
CA LEU A 111 -4.81 16.01 -4.21
C LEU A 111 -5.21 17.45 -4.58
N ASN A 112 -4.33 18.20 -5.26
CA ASN A 112 -4.63 19.57 -5.69
C ASN A 112 -5.64 19.55 -6.84
N ASP A 113 -5.46 18.64 -7.79
CA ASP A 113 -6.40 18.36 -8.86
C ASP A 113 -7.75 17.89 -8.34
N ALA A 114 -7.74 17.01 -7.33
CA ALA A 114 -8.95 16.55 -6.68
C ALA A 114 -9.68 17.71 -6.00
N GLU A 115 -8.97 18.57 -5.26
CA GLU A 115 -9.56 19.77 -4.65
C GLU A 115 -10.24 20.66 -5.70
N ARG A 116 -9.56 20.94 -6.82
CA ARG A 116 -10.14 21.69 -7.94
C ARG A 116 -11.39 21.03 -8.50
N GLU A 117 -11.38 19.72 -8.69
CA GLU A 117 -12.55 19.00 -9.20
C GLU A 117 -13.75 19.06 -8.23
N LEU A 118 -13.50 19.14 -6.92
CA LEU A 118 -14.55 19.33 -5.92
C LEU A 118 -15.17 20.74 -5.96
N GLU A 119 -14.55 21.74 -6.60
CA GLU A 119 -15.15 23.06 -6.84
C GLU A 119 -16.34 23.02 -7.80
N PHE A 120 -16.46 21.95 -8.59
CA PHE A 120 -17.54 21.74 -9.55
C PHE A 120 -18.70 20.89 -9.01
N ILE A 121 -18.75 20.68 -7.69
CA ILE A 121 -19.97 20.14 -7.03
C ILE A 121 -21.14 21.09 -7.31
N VAL A 122 -22.14 20.56 -8.00
CA VAL A 122 -23.43 21.20 -8.24
C VAL A 122 -24.30 21.07 -6.99
N ASP A 123 -24.94 22.17 -6.59
CA ASP A 123 -25.83 22.16 -5.43
C ASP A 123 -27.09 21.35 -5.71
N ASP A 124 -27.53 20.63 -4.68
CA ASP A 124 -28.84 20.01 -4.60
C ASP A 124 -29.39 20.20 -3.19
N GLU A 125 -30.69 19.99 -3.00
CA GLU A 125 -31.37 20.25 -1.72
C GLU A 125 -30.79 19.46 -0.54
N ARG A 126 -30.19 18.29 -0.78
CA ARG A 126 -29.67 17.42 0.30
C ARG A 126 -28.20 17.70 0.59
N SER A 127 -27.36 17.82 -0.44
CA SER A 127 -25.90 17.94 -0.29
C SER A 127 -25.41 19.38 -0.23
N GLY A 128 -26.14 20.33 -0.84
CA GLY A 128 -25.80 21.75 -0.91
C GLY A 128 -25.47 22.39 0.44
N PRO A 129 -26.28 22.18 1.51
CA PRO A 129 -26.00 22.74 2.84
C PRO A 129 -24.65 22.30 3.44
N TYR A 130 -24.10 21.16 3.00
CA TYR A 130 -22.88 20.58 3.55
C TYR A 130 -21.64 20.77 2.66
N ARG A 131 -21.82 21.31 1.44
CA ARG A 131 -20.75 21.44 0.43
C ARG A 131 -19.55 22.24 0.93
N ASN A 132 -19.79 23.38 1.56
CA ASN A 132 -18.72 24.27 1.98
C ASN A 132 -17.90 23.66 3.14
N ALA A 133 -18.58 23.02 4.10
CA ALA A 133 -17.92 22.28 5.17
C ALA A 133 -17.08 21.11 4.63
N PHE A 134 -17.63 20.38 3.65
CA PHE A 134 -16.92 19.30 2.95
C PHE A 134 -15.65 19.78 2.25
N ARG A 135 -15.73 20.84 1.43
CA ARG A 135 -14.58 21.41 0.72
C ARG A 135 -13.53 21.94 1.69
N GLY A 136 -13.97 22.67 2.71
CA GLY A 136 -13.09 23.16 3.77
C GLY A 136 -12.38 22.03 4.50
N ALA A 137 -13.09 20.94 4.81
CA ALA A 137 -12.52 19.77 5.46
C ALA A 137 -11.50 19.03 4.58
N PHE A 138 -11.79 18.87 3.29
CA PHE A 138 -10.85 18.25 2.34
C PHE A 138 -9.54 19.03 2.27
N ARG A 139 -9.63 20.36 2.06
CA ARG A 139 -8.46 21.26 2.03
C ARG A 139 -7.67 21.19 3.35
N ALA A 140 -8.36 21.26 4.48
CA ALA A 140 -7.73 21.24 5.80
C ALA A 140 -7.01 19.90 6.09
N ILE A 141 -7.54 18.76 5.64
CA ILE A 141 -6.84 17.48 5.80
C ILE A 141 -5.55 17.42 4.97
N CYS A 142 -5.55 18.03 3.79
CA CYS A 142 -4.38 18.11 2.91
C CYS A 142 -3.33 19.13 3.39
N ALA A 143 -3.70 20.04 4.31
CA ALA A 143 -2.81 21.05 4.85
C ALA A 143 -1.87 20.50 5.93
N GLU A 144 -0.69 21.12 6.04
CA GLU A 144 0.29 20.83 7.09
C GLU A 144 -0.30 21.13 8.47
N GLU A 145 -0.87 22.32 8.65
CA GLU A 145 -1.58 22.72 9.87
C GLU A 145 -3.10 22.55 9.71
N LYS A 146 -3.72 21.92 10.71
CA LYS A 146 -5.16 21.62 10.71
C LYS A 146 -5.90 22.61 11.60
N PRO A 147 -6.93 23.31 11.10
CA PRO A 147 -7.68 24.30 11.86
C PRO A 147 -8.61 23.68 12.92
N LYS A 148 -8.83 22.37 12.89
CA LYS A 148 -9.64 21.62 13.85
C LYS A 148 -9.20 20.14 13.90
N PRO A 149 -9.62 19.37 14.91
CA PRO A 149 -9.30 17.95 15.04
C PRO A 149 -9.61 17.15 13.77
N PHE A 150 -8.77 16.15 13.49
CA PHE A 150 -8.92 15.25 12.34
C PHE A 150 -10.27 14.53 12.36
N VAL A 151 -10.73 14.12 13.54
CA VAL A 151 -12.05 13.50 13.74
C VAL A 151 -13.17 14.41 13.22
N ASP A 152 -13.12 15.71 13.53
CA ASP A 152 -14.14 16.66 13.09
C ASP A 152 -14.09 16.95 11.59
N LEU A 153 -12.88 16.95 11.01
CA LEU A 153 -12.68 17.07 9.57
C LEU A 153 -13.26 15.84 8.85
N LEU A 154 -12.97 14.64 9.34
CA LEU A 154 -13.43 13.40 8.76
C LEU A 154 -14.96 13.24 8.87
N CYS A 155 -15.56 13.70 9.98
CA CYS A 155 -17.01 13.76 10.13
C CYS A 155 -17.67 14.64 9.06
N ASP A 156 -17.10 15.80 8.73
CA ASP A 156 -17.64 16.68 7.68
C ASP A 156 -17.52 16.05 6.29
N LEU A 157 -16.41 15.38 6.01
CA LEU A 157 -16.24 14.62 4.77
C LEU A 157 -17.33 13.57 4.60
N LEU A 158 -17.50 12.72 5.62
CA LEU A 158 -18.42 11.59 5.58
C LEU A 158 -19.89 12.03 5.62
N ARG A 159 -20.21 13.14 6.29
CA ARG A 159 -21.56 13.72 6.30
C ARG A 159 -22.01 14.13 4.90
N PHE A 160 -21.14 14.81 4.15
CA PHE A 160 -21.47 15.18 2.78
C PHE A 160 -21.59 13.95 1.87
N ILE A 161 -20.69 12.98 2.00
CA ILE A 161 -20.74 11.73 1.23
C ILE A 161 -22.02 10.92 1.54
N TYR A 162 -22.48 10.93 2.80
CA TYR A 162 -23.78 10.38 3.18
C TYR A 162 -24.94 11.05 2.42
N GLN A 163 -24.92 12.36 2.22
CA GLN A 163 -25.94 13.05 1.42
C GLN A 163 -25.83 12.70 -0.07
N VAL A 164 -24.62 12.63 -0.63
CA VAL A 164 -24.39 12.17 -2.00
C VAL A 164 -24.98 10.78 -2.21
N ARG A 165 -24.75 9.87 -1.25
CA ARG A 165 -25.32 8.53 -1.24
C ARG A 165 -26.85 8.58 -1.24
N ASN A 166 -27.46 9.41 -0.40
CA ASN A 166 -28.90 9.56 -0.37
C ASN A 166 -29.45 10.10 -1.70
N ASN A 167 -28.73 10.97 -2.39
CA ASN A 167 -29.12 11.43 -3.72
C ASN A 167 -29.03 10.35 -4.79
N ILE A 168 -28.06 9.44 -4.69
CA ILE A 168 -27.89 8.34 -5.64
C ILE A 168 -28.94 7.24 -5.43
N PHE A 169 -29.24 6.86 -4.19
CA PHE A 169 -30.17 5.75 -3.92
C PHE A 169 -31.63 6.17 -3.72
N HIS A 170 -31.86 7.41 -3.29
CA HIS A 170 -33.18 7.90 -2.90
C HIS A 170 -33.47 9.31 -3.43
N GLY A 171 -32.64 9.83 -4.33
CA GLY A 171 -32.80 11.13 -4.95
C GLY A 171 -33.18 11.02 -6.42
N THR A 172 -33.05 12.14 -7.13
CA THR A 172 -33.48 12.31 -8.52
C THR A 172 -32.39 11.98 -9.55
N LYS A 173 -31.22 11.49 -9.13
CA LYS A 173 -30.10 11.25 -10.04
C LYS A 173 -30.43 10.14 -11.04
N THR A 174 -30.33 10.48 -12.32
CA THR A 174 -30.54 9.55 -13.43
C THR A 174 -29.25 8.81 -13.78
N PHE A 175 -29.37 7.74 -14.58
CA PHE A 175 -28.19 7.08 -15.15
C PHE A 175 -27.32 8.05 -15.97
N SER A 176 -27.93 9.00 -16.67
CA SER A 176 -27.22 10.03 -17.44
C SER A 176 -26.38 10.92 -16.55
N ASP A 177 -26.90 11.33 -15.38
CA ASP A 177 -26.14 12.10 -14.39
C ASP A 177 -24.96 11.31 -13.82
N MET A 178 -25.11 9.99 -13.70
CA MET A 178 -24.05 9.08 -13.25
C MET A 178 -23.05 8.72 -14.35
N ALA A 179 -23.41 8.98 -15.61
CA ALA A 179 -22.55 8.80 -16.77
C ALA A 179 -21.70 10.05 -17.09
N ASP A 180 -22.03 11.22 -16.52
CA ASP A 180 -21.22 12.44 -16.64
C ASP A 180 -19.79 12.20 -16.11
N GLU A 181 -18.79 12.58 -16.90
CA GLU A 181 -17.38 12.30 -16.57
C GLU A 181 -16.93 13.02 -15.31
N ARG A 182 -17.38 14.27 -15.10
CA ARG A 182 -17.00 15.06 -13.93
C ARG A 182 -17.63 14.47 -12.67
N GLN A 183 -18.89 14.06 -12.76
CA GLN A 183 -19.57 13.34 -11.68
C GLN A 183 -18.88 12.02 -11.37
N GLN A 184 -18.42 11.26 -12.36
CA GLN A 184 -17.65 10.03 -12.15
C GLN A 184 -16.32 10.32 -11.44
N ARG A 185 -15.59 11.37 -11.83
CA ARG A 185 -14.34 11.77 -11.13
C ARG A 185 -14.61 12.12 -9.67
N ARG A 186 -15.66 12.90 -9.38
CA ARG A 186 -16.06 13.22 -7.99
C ARG A 186 -16.44 11.97 -7.20
N LEU A 187 -17.17 11.03 -7.80
CA LEU A 187 -17.48 9.75 -7.16
C LEU A 187 -16.22 8.93 -6.86
N SER A 188 -15.21 8.95 -7.73
CA SER A 188 -13.90 8.35 -7.44
C SER A 188 -13.22 9.01 -6.24
N ILE A 189 -13.29 10.34 -6.10
CA ILE A 189 -12.75 11.05 -4.93
C ILE A 189 -13.51 10.65 -3.65
N TYR A 190 -14.85 10.59 -3.68
CA TYR A 190 -15.64 10.14 -2.53
C TYR A 190 -15.34 8.68 -2.16
N THR A 191 -15.14 7.83 -3.17
CA THR A 191 -14.72 6.44 -2.97
C THR A 191 -13.35 6.38 -2.29
N ALA A 192 -12.39 7.21 -2.72
CA ALA A 192 -11.07 7.30 -2.11
C ALA A 192 -11.16 7.69 -0.62
N ILE A 193 -12.01 8.66 -0.28
CA ILE A 193 -12.26 9.07 1.11
C ILE A 193 -12.84 7.91 1.93
N LEU A 194 -13.87 7.22 1.43
CA LEU A 194 -14.49 6.08 2.11
C LEU A 194 -13.50 4.94 2.36
N CYS A 195 -12.70 4.59 1.35
CA CYS A 195 -11.72 3.51 1.46
C CYS A 195 -10.55 3.88 2.38
N ALA A 196 -10.04 5.11 2.30
CA ALA A 196 -9.00 5.61 3.20
C ALA A 196 -9.49 5.61 4.65
N THR A 197 -10.73 6.02 4.88
CA THR A 197 -11.39 5.96 6.20
C THR A 197 -11.41 4.53 6.73
N GLN A 198 -11.86 3.56 5.92
CA GLN A 198 -11.93 2.16 6.32
C GLN A 198 -10.55 1.57 6.61
N ASP A 199 -9.51 1.92 5.84
CA ASP A 199 -8.14 1.49 6.12
C ASP A 199 -7.66 1.94 7.50
N VAL A 200 -7.94 3.19 7.88
CA VAL A 200 -7.61 3.70 9.23
C VAL A 200 -8.44 2.99 10.30
N PHE A 201 -9.72 2.72 10.03
CA PHE A 201 -10.55 1.95 10.95
C PHE A 201 -9.98 0.56 11.22
N PHE A 202 -9.58 -0.18 10.19
CA PHE A 202 -9.02 -1.53 10.38
C PHE A 202 -7.69 -1.50 11.14
N GLU A 203 -6.93 -0.42 11.03
CA GLU A 203 -5.75 -0.20 11.87
C GLU A 203 -6.10 0.10 13.33
N SER A 204 -7.13 0.91 13.57
CA SER A 204 -7.67 1.11 14.92
C SER A 204 -8.19 -0.21 15.51
N ALA A 205 -8.91 -1.01 14.72
CA ALA A 205 -9.42 -2.32 15.11
C ALA A 205 -8.29 -3.31 15.44
N ARG A 206 -7.19 -3.32 14.68
CA ARG A 206 -6.00 -4.12 15.00
C ARG A 206 -5.45 -3.80 16.38
N ARG A 207 -5.41 -2.52 16.74
CA ARG A 207 -4.86 -2.06 18.03
C ARG A 207 -5.80 -2.38 19.19
N HIS A 208 -7.08 -2.05 19.03
CA HIS A 208 -8.08 -2.22 20.09
C HIS A 208 -8.44 -3.68 20.35
N PHE A 209 -8.66 -4.46 19.29
CA PHE A 209 -9.12 -5.85 19.40
C PHE A 209 -7.99 -6.87 19.28
N ARG A 210 -6.74 -6.44 19.05
CA ARG A 210 -5.61 -7.34 18.70
C ARG A 210 -5.95 -8.26 17.53
N TRP A 211 -6.84 -7.79 16.64
CA TRP A 211 -7.30 -8.53 15.49
C TRP A 211 -6.30 -8.38 14.34
N TYR A 212 -6.10 -9.44 13.58
CA TYR A 212 -5.31 -9.42 12.34
C TYR A 212 -6.12 -10.10 11.24
N PRO A 213 -6.17 -9.55 10.01
CA PRO A 213 -6.93 -10.15 8.93
C PRO A 213 -6.49 -11.59 8.67
N ARG A 214 -7.45 -12.52 8.63
CA ARG A 214 -7.17 -13.94 8.32
C ARG A 214 -6.41 -14.15 7.00
N ASP A 215 -6.64 -13.28 6.01
CA ASP A 215 -6.02 -13.33 4.67
C ASP A 215 -4.74 -12.48 4.52
N ALA A 216 -4.05 -12.16 5.62
CA ALA A 216 -2.68 -11.65 5.53
C ALA A 216 -1.69 -12.72 5.00
N GLN A 217 -2.10 -13.99 4.91
CA GLN A 217 -1.47 -14.95 3.99
C GLN A 217 -2.10 -14.79 2.61
N PRO A 218 -1.31 -14.58 1.53
CA PRO A 218 -1.86 -14.63 0.19
C PRO A 218 -2.57 -15.98 0.02
N PRO A 219 -3.76 -16.02 -0.62
CA PRO A 219 -4.48 -17.26 -0.84
C PRO A 219 -3.50 -18.27 -1.47
N ARG A 220 -3.25 -19.37 -0.75
CA ARG A 220 -2.48 -20.49 -1.26
C ARG A 220 -3.22 -21.01 -2.49
N ASN A 221 -2.69 -20.64 -3.65
CA ASN A 221 -3.08 -21.00 -5.00
C ASN A 221 -4.30 -20.28 -5.64
N ARG A 222 -3.97 -19.67 -6.80
CA ARG A 222 -4.82 -19.30 -7.94
C ARG A 222 -5.78 -18.13 -7.77
N PHE A 223 -5.25 -16.95 -7.48
CA PHE A 223 -5.82 -15.72 -8.04
C PHE A 223 -5.04 -15.27 -9.28
N ARG A 224 -5.62 -15.49 -10.46
CA ARG A 224 -5.40 -14.65 -11.64
C ARG A 224 -6.40 -13.49 -11.55
N GLY A 225 -6.21 -12.60 -10.59
CA GLY A 225 -6.94 -11.32 -10.55
C GLY A 225 -6.35 -10.36 -11.60
N PRO A 226 -7.11 -9.33 -12.03
CA PRO A 226 -6.57 -8.29 -12.90
C PRO A 226 -5.37 -7.64 -12.18
N LEU A 227 -4.33 -7.34 -12.95
CA LEU A 227 -3.10 -6.72 -12.48
C LEU A 227 -3.42 -5.52 -11.59
N ARG A 228 -3.01 -5.56 -10.31
CA ARG A 228 -2.93 -4.35 -9.49
C ARG A 228 -2.16 -3.31 -10.31
N PRO A 229 -2.54 -2.01 -10.31
CA PRO A 229 -1.71 -1.01 -10.95
C PRO A 229 -0.31 -1.12 -10.32
N GLN A 230 0.67 -1.44 -11.17
CA GLN A 230 2.06 -1.73 -10.79
C GLN A 230 2.76 -0.42 -10.44
N LEU A 231 2.38 0.17 -9.30
CA LEU A 231 2.88 1.46 -8.85
C LEU A 231 4.22 1.30 -8.12
N THR A 232 5.09 2.30 -8.29
CA THR A 232 6.39 2.41 -7.61
C THR A 232 6.25 3.02 -6.21
N LEU A 233 7.28 2.96 -5.35
CA LEU A 233 7.26 3.64 -4.05
C LEU A 233 7.08 5.16 -4.17
N LYS A 234 7.65 5.78 -5.20
CA LYS A 234 7.47 7.20 -5.47
C LYS A 234 6.01 7.51 -5.82
N GLN A 235 5.38 6.66 -6.62
CA GLN A 235 3.97 6.81 -6.98
C GLN A 235 3.03 6.51 -5.80
N LEU A 236 3.34 5.48 -5.02
CA LEU A 236 2.55 5.01 -3.88
C LEU A 236 2.65 5.96 -2.66
N PHE A 237 3.85 6.42 -2.34
CA PHE A 237 4.16 7.08 -1.06
C PHE A 237 4.88 8.42 -1.20
N GLY A 238 5.16 8.89 -2.42
CA GLY A 238 5.94 10.12 -2.64
C GLY A 238 7.39 10.02 -2.16
N ILE A 239 7.88 8.80 -1.89
CA ILE A 239 9.23 8.58 -1.37
C ILE A 239 10.22 8.76 -2.51
N GLN A 240 11.12 9.72 -2.36
CA GLN A 240 12.29 9.87 -3.22
C GLN A 240 13.44 9.04 -2.66
N VAL A 241 14.21 8.43 -3.56
CA VAL A 241 15.40 7.65 -3.22
C VAL A 241 16.62 8.47 -3.64
N PRO A 242 17.64 8.64 -2.79
CA PRO A 242 18.89 9.27 -3.18
C PRO A 242 19.59 8.46 -4.28
N ASN A 243 20.39 9.12 -5.12
CA ASN A 243 21.12 8.43 -6.20
C ASN A 243 22.02 7.34 -5.63
N GLY A 244 21.89 6.13 -6.18
CA GLY A 244 22.72 4.96 -5.91
C GLY A 244 21.97 3.66 -6.17
N PRO A 245 22.65 2.51 -6.08
CA PRO A 245 22.06 1.24 -6.47
C PRO A 245 21.12 0.69 -5.39
N LEU A 246 20.25 -0.21 -5.84
CA LEU A 246 19.55 -1.17 -4.99
C LEU A 246 20.34 -2.48 -4.95
N PHE A 247 20.58 -2.99 -3.75
CA PHE A 247 21.19 -4.30 -3.54
C PHE A 247 20.22 -5.23 -2.83
N TYR A 248 20.01 -6.42 -3.40
CA TYR A 248 19.19 -7.47 -2.82
C TYR A 248 19.97 -8.79 -2.78
N PRO A 249 20.58 -9.15 -1.64
CA PRO A 249 21.22 -10.44 -1.46
C PRO A 249 20.20 -11.54 -1.25
N CYS A 250 20.56 -12.76 -1.63
CA CYS A 250 19.77 -13.96 -1.37
C CYS A 250 18.34 -13.86 -1.95
N CYS A 251 18.22 -13.20 -3.09
CA CYS A 251 16.92 -12.82 -3.65
C CYS A 251 16.18 -13.99 -4.33
N GLY A 252 16.87 -15.10 -4.64
CA GLY A 252 16.33 -16.20 -5.43
C GLY A 252 15.66 -15.71 -6.72
N ASN A 253 14.35 -15.95 -6.82
CA ASN A 253 13.53 -15.47 -7.95
C ASN A 253 12.60 -14.29 -7.57
N ASP A 254 12.84 -13.63 -6.42
CA ASP A 254 12.06 -12.47 -5.95
C ASP A 254 12.58 -11.15 -6.55
N THR A 255 12.56 -11.05 -7.88
CA THR A 255 13.07 -9.87 -8.60
C THR A 255 11.96 -8.90 -9.00
N PHE A 256 10.74 -9.39 -9.21
CA PHE A 256 9.62 -8.60 -9.75
C PHE A 256 9.20 -7.44 -8.84
N GLU A 257 8.91 -7.70 -7.57
CA GLU A 257 8.39 -6.69 -6.63
C GLU A 257 9.42 -5.60 -6.31
N PRO A 258 10.71 -5.92 -6.03
CA PRO A 258 11.74 -4.89 -5.87
C PRO A 258 11.93 -4.03 -7.11
N ILE A 259 11.92 -4.62 -8.31
CA ILE A 259 11.97 -3.85 -9.56
C ILE A 259 10.78 -2.92 -9.63
N GLN A 260 9.56 -3.45 -9.49
CA GLN A 260 8.33 -2.67 -9.59
C GLN A 260 8.32 -1.48 -8.61
N LEU A 261 8.78 -1.68 -7.38
CA LEU A 261 8.80 -0.65 -6.35
C LEU A 261 9.79 0.49 -6.64
N PHE A 262 10.87 0.23 -7.38
CA PHE A 262 12.00 1.15 -7.47
C PHE A 262 12.38 1.57 -8.90
N ILE A 263 11.76 1.00 -9.94
CA ILE A 263 12.15 1.20 -11.35
C ILE A 263 12.18 2.67 -11.81
N ASP A 264 11.44 3.57 -11.15
CA ASP A 264 11.37 5.00 -11.49
C ASP A 264 12.24 5.90 -10.60
N THR A 265 12.99 5.31 -9.67
CA THR A 265 13.82 6.03 -8.69
C THR A 265 15.24 5.48 -8.58
N VAL A 266 15.46 4.22 -8.96
CA VAL A 266 16.76 3.55 -8.95
C VAL A 266 17.14 3.17 -10.38
N SER A 267 18.37 3.51 -10.78
CA SER A 267 18.91 3.18 -12.11
C SER A 267 19.66 1.85 -12.13
N ASP A 268 20.14 1.35 -10.99
CA ASP A 268 21.04 0.19 -10.93
C ASP A 268 20.56 -0.80 -9.87
N PHE A 269 20.28 -2.03 -10.29
CA PHE A 269 19.78 -3.11 -9.44
C PHE A 269 20.77 -4.26 -9.40
N TYR A 270 21.06 -4.76 -8.20
CA TYR A 270 21.92 -5.91 -7.98
C TYR A 270 21.15 -7.00 -7.26
N PHE A 271 20.76 -8.02 -8.01
CA PHE A 271 20.12 -9.24 -7.52
C PHE A 271 21.17 -10.34 -7.41
N ILE A 272 21.45 -10.76 -6.19
CA ILE A 272 22.48 -11.76 -5.89
C ILE A 272 21.84 -13.00 -5.29
N ASP A 273 22.31 -14.17 -5.70
CA ASP A 273 21.97 -15.44 -5.07
C ASP A 273 23.16 -16.40 -5.19
N SER A 274 23.43 -17.22 -4.18
CA SER A 274 24.60 -18.12 -4.22
C SER A 274 24.35 -19.39 -5.05
N ASN A 275 23.09 -19.75 -5.27
CA ASN A 275 22.69 -21.05 -5.81
C ASN A 275 22.18 -20.99 -7.25
N LEU A 276 21.76 -19.81 -7.71
CA LEU A 276 21.23 -19.61 -9.05
C LEU A 276 21.55 -18.22 -9.60
N ILE A 277 21.43 -18.06 -10.92
CA ILE A 277 21.38 -16.73 -11.53
C ILE A 277 19.92 -16.23 -11.42
N PRO A 278 19.64 -15.13 -10.68
CA PRO A 278 18.28 -14.65 -10.51
C PRO A 278 17.57 -14.40 -11.84
N SER A 279 16.33 -14.88 -11.95
CA SER A 279 15.54 -14.69 -13.16
C SER A 279 14.74 -13.39 -13.11
N LEU A 280 14.68 -12.68 -14.23
CA LEU A 280 13.86 -11.48 -14.39
C LEU A 280 12.48 -11.80 -14.98
N PRO A 281 11.45 -10.97 -14.72
CA PRO A 281 10.19 -11.04 -15.46
C PRO A 281 10.42 -10.76 -16.96
N ARG A 282 9.54 -11.30 -17.83
CA ARG A 282 9.65 -11.07 -19.28
C ARG A 282 9.31 -9.61 -19.61
N ALA A 283 10.13 -8.97 -20.44
CA ALA A 283 9.81 -7.69 -21.06
C ALA A 283 8.86 -7.91 -22.24
N ASP A 284 7.88 -7.02 -22.42
CA ASP A 284 6.90 -7.08 -23.51
C ASP A 284 7.63 -6.95 -24.87
N ARG A 285 7.80 -8.06 -25.59
CA ARG A 285 7.79 -8.01 -27.05
C ARG A 285 6.35 -8.22 -27.48
N ALA A 286 5.82 -7.24 -28.23
CA ALA A 286 4.48 -7.20 -28.82
C ALA A 286 3.84 -8.59 -28.98
N MET A 287 2.83 -8.89 -28.17
CA MET A 287 2.05 -10.12 -28.28
C MET A 287 1.28 -10.11 -29.61
N THR A 288 1.59 -11.04 -30.51
CA THR A 288 0.62 -11.50 -31.51
C THR A 288 -0.35 -12.49 -30.84
N SER A 289 -1.60 -12.49 -31.28
CA SER A 289 -2.76 -13.08 -30.59
C SER A 289 -2.75 -14.61 -30.43
N THR A 290 -1.72 -15.31 -30.91
CA THR A 290 -1.68 -16.78 -30.98
C THR A 290 -0.98 -17.47 -29.79
N ASP A 291 -0.21 -16.76 -28.96
CA ASP A 291 0.62 -17.39 -27.92
C ASP A 291 -0.06 -17.56 -26.54
N VAL A 292 -1.32 -17.12 -26.41
CA VAL A 292 -2.05 -17.09 -25.12
C VAL A 292 -2.34 -18.48 -24.54
N ARG A 293 -2.24 -19.56 -25.33
CA ARG A 293 -2.75 -20.89 -24.91
C ARG A 293 -1.71 -21.85 -24.34
N ARG A 294 -0.42 -21.52 -24.33
CA ARG A 294 0.59 -22.47 -23.83
C ARG A 294 1.60 -21.76 -22.94
N HIS A 295 1.52 -22.11 -21.65
CA HIS A 295 2.52 -21.96 -20.57
C HIS A 295 2.11 -21.03 -19.43
N GLY A 296 2.24 -21.56 -18.22
CA GLY A 296 1.75 -20.98 -16.97
C GLY A 296 2.26 -19.56 -16.70
N GLY A 297 1.30 -18.70 -16.36
CA GLY A 297 1.40 -17.29 -15.95
C GLY A 297 2.78 -16.77 -15.54
N ARG A 298 3.34 -15.90 -16.37
CA ARG A 298 4.35 -14.90 -16.00
C ARG A 298 3.84 -13.54 -16.47
N VAL A 299 3.82 -12.55 -15.59
CA VAL A 299 3.27 -11.21 -15.81
C VAL A 299 4.32 -10.31 -16.47
N ALA A 300 3.96 -9.61 -17.55
CA ALA A 300 4.81 -8.61 -18.21
C ALA A 300 4.89 -7.31 -17.38
N HIS A 301 6.04 -6.62 -17.44
CA HIS A 301 6.24 -5.35 -16.74
C HIS A 301 5.92 -4.16 -17.67
N PRO A 302 5.00 -3.24 -17.31
CA PRO A 302 4.35 -2.30 -18.23
C PRO A 302 5.26 -1.16 -18.72
N PHE A 303 6.46 -1.01 -18.17
CA PHE A 303 7.36 0.11 -18.46
C PHE A 303 8.55 -0.24 -19.36
N VAL A 304 8.74 -1.51 -19.73
CA VAL A 304 9.96 -1.96 -20.41
C VAL A 304 9.77 -1.94 -21.92
N ARG A 305 10.50 -1.06 -22.62
CA ARG A 305 10.40 -0.91 -24.09
C ARG A 305 11.43 -1.73 -24.85
N GLN A 306 12.65 -1.82 -24.31
CA GLN A 306 13.77 -2.51 -24.93
C GLN A 306 14.64 -3.13 -23.86
N VAL A 307 15.16 -4.32 -24.16
CA VAL A 307 16.07 -5.06 -23.30
C VAL A 307 17.31 -5.43 -24.10
N HIS A 308 18.47 -4.94 -23.68
CA HIS A 308 19.76 -5.52 -24.09
C HIS A 308 20.22 -6.48 -22.99
N ILE A 309 20.70 -7.66 -23.39
CA ILE A 309 21.14 -8.70 -22.45
C ILE A 309 22.59 -9.05 -22.76
N GLU A 310 23.43 -8.98 -21.74
CA GLU A 310 24.77 -9.53 -21.77
C GLU A 310 24.82 -10.73 -20.83
N GLN A 311 25.15 -11.90 -21.37
CA GLN A 311 25.23 -13.14 -20.60
C GLN A 311 26.69 -13.56 -20.48
N LYS A 312 27.10 -13.87 -19.25
CA LYS A 312 28.38 -14.46 -18.91
C LYS A 312 28.12 -15.63 -17.93
N PRO A 313 29.04 -16.60 -17.82
CA PRO A 313 28.91 -17.64 -16.80
C PRO A 313 28.72 -17.02 -15.41
N GLY A 314 27.63 -17.37 -14.72
CA GLY A 314 27.29 -16.84 -13.40
C GLY A 314 26.77 -15.40 -13.36
N TYR A 315 26.60 -14.71 -14.49
CA TYR A 315 26.21 -13.30 -14.52
C TYR A 315 25.40 -12.91 -15.75
N ASN A 316 24.26 -12.27 -15.50
CA ASN A 316 23.48 -11.61 -16.55
C ASN A 316 23.34 -10.11 -16.24
N ARG A 317 23.61 -9.28 -17.25
CA ARG A 317 23.29 -7.84 -17.21
C ARG A 317 22.16 -7.55 -18.18
N TYR A 318 21.18 -6.79 -17.70
CA TYR A 318 20.05 -6.32 -18.50
C TYR A 318 20.03 -4.80 -18.50
N THR A 319 20.00 -4.21 -19.69
CA THR A 319 19.76 -2.78 -19.87
C THR A 319 18.33 -2.57 -20.32
N TRP A 320 17.50 -1.96 -19.48
CA TRP A 320 16.09 -1.68 -19.71
C TRP A 320 15.87 -0.19 -19.96
N MET A 321 15.05 0.14 -20.96
CA MET A 321 14.57 1.50 -21.20
C MET A 321 13.17 1.66 -20.60
N VAL A 322 13.02 2.62 -19.68
CA VAL A 322 11.86 2.80 -18.80
C VAL A 322 11.30 4.23 -18.92
N GLY A 323 9.98 4.34 -19.14
CA GLY A 323 9.25 5.64 -19.13
C GLY A 323 8.99 6.26 -20.52
N PRO A 324 8.33 7.44 -20.58
CA PRO A 324 8.13 8.21 -21.81
C PRO A 324 9.45 8.82 -22.31
N GLU A 325 9.50 9.21 -23.59
CA GLU A 325 10.71 9.82 -24.21
C GLU A 325 11.06 11.16 -23.54
N PRO A 326 12.34 11.41 -23.18
CA PRO A 326 13.47 10.48 -23.25
C PRO A 326 13.41 9.42 -22.13
N ALA A 327 13.46 8.15 -22.51
CA ALA A 327 13.36 7.05 -21.56
C ALA A 327 14.58 6.99 -20.63
N SER A 328 14.35 6.71 -19.35
CA SER A 328 15.42 6.47 -18.38
C SER A 328 16.00 5.07 -18.59
N THR A 329 17.31 4.94 -18.48
CA THR A 329 18.00 3.66 -18.57
C THR A 329 18.13 3.04 -17.18
N VAL A 330 17.70 1.79 -17.05
CA VAL A 330 17.86 0.97 -15.84
C VAL A 330 18.77 -0.22 -16.16
N GLN A 331 19.79 -0.41 -15.34
CA GLN A 331 20.70 -1.55 -15.34
C GLN A 331 20.28 -2.55 -14.28
N ILE A 332 20.16 -3.81 -14.66
CA ILE A 332 19.82 -4.90 -13.75
C ILE A 332 20.90 -5.97 -13.85
N HIS A 333 21.55 -6.25 -12.74
CA HIS A 333 22.63 -7.21 -12.58
C HIS A 333 22.11 -8.41 -11.79
N CYS A 334 22.03 -9.56 -12.45
CA CYS A 334 21.71 -10.84 -11.80
C CYS A 334 22.99 -11.67 -11.71
N LYS A 335 23.46 -11.97 -10.50
CA LYS A 335 24.70 -12.70 -10.26
C LYS A 335 24.45 -13.95 -9.42
N MET A 336 25.07 -15.06 -9.83
CA MET A 336 25.24 -16.24 -8.99
C MET A 336 26.56 -16.10 -8.24
N GLU A 337 26.52 -15.52 -7.05
CA GLU A 337 27.71 -15.12 -6.28
C GLU A 337 27.37 -15.13 -4.78
N ASP A 338 28.39 -15.26 -3.93
CA ASP A 338 28.23 -15.00 -2.51
C ASP A 338 27.78 -13.56 -2.25
N GLY A 339 26.82 -13.38 -1.34
CA GLY A 339 26.20 -12.09 -1.09
C GLY A 339 27.17 -11.06 -0.51
N GLU A 340 28.03 -11.47 0.41
CA GLU A 340 29.02 -10.58 1.04
C GLU A 340 30.11 -10.20 0.04
N ALA A 341 30.60 -11.17 -0.74
CA ALA A 341 31.57 -10.94 -1.81
C ALA A 341 31.02 -9.95 -2.85
N ALA A 342 29.77 -10.11 -3.29
CA ALA A 342 29.12 -9.19 -4.21
C ALA A 342 28.91 -7.80 -3.58
N PHE A 343 28.52 -7.75 -2.29
CA PHE A 343 28.31 -6.50 -1.57
C PHE A 343 29.61 -5.71 -1.38
N SER A 344 30.73 -6.38 -1.16
CA SER A 344 32.05 -5.77 -1.00
C SER A 344 32.44 -4.89 -2.20
N GLN A 345 32.03 -5.29 -3.41
CA GLN A 345 32.32 -4.62 -4.68
C GLN A 345 31.49 -3.34 -4.92
N ILE A 346 30.43 -3.12 -4.12
CA ILE A 346 29.54 -1.96 -4.26
C ILE A 346 30.04 -0.82 -3.37
N PRO A 347 30.47 0.34 -3.92
CA PRO A 347 31.08 1.40 -3.11
C PRO A 347 30.06 2.24 -2.33
N ARG A 348 28.82 2.33 -2.82
CA ARG A 348 27.74 3.13 -2.24
C ARG A 348 26.40 2.45 -2.45
N LEU A 349 25.46 2.68 -1.55
CA LEU A 349 24.16 2.02 -1.56
C LEU A 349 23.05 3.04 -1.29
N SER A 350 21.95 2.96 -2.04
CA SER A 350 20.76 3.77 -1.77
C SER A 350 19.60 2.97 -1.21
N VAL A 351 19.47 1.70 -1.63
CA VAL A 351 18.44 0.81 -1.12
C VAL A 351 19.07 -0.53 -0.77
N PHE A 352 19.07 -0.88 0.51
CA PHE A 352 19.27 -2.26 0.93
C PHE A 352 17.90 -2.94 0.98
N TYR A 353 17.68 -3.96 0.16
CA TYR A 353 16.44 -4.71 0.12
C TYR A 353 16.69 -6.14 0.58
N TYR A 354 15.97 -6.62 1.59
CA TYR A 354 16.25 -7.93 2.18
C TYR A 354 15.02 -8.52 2.87
N ARG A 355 14.55 -9.68 2.41
CA ARG A 355 13.35 -10.33 2.95
C ARG A 355 13.28 -11.81 2.59
N GLY A 356 12.49 -12.55 3.36
CA GLY A 356 12.17 -13.96 3.10
C GLY A 356 13.34 -14.92 3.27
N ASP A 357 14.37 -14.52 4.01
CA ASP A 357 15.55 -15.36 4.27
C ASP A 357 15.34 -16.25 5.50
N SER A 358 16.08 -17.36 5.57
CA SER A 358 15.98 -18.28 6.70
C SER A 358 17.26 -19.11 6.88
N PRO A 359 17.46 -19.75 8.05
CA PRO A 359 18.54 -20.72 8.26
C PRO A 359 18.22 -22.13 7.71
N GLY A 360 17.02 -22.36 7.16
CA GLY A 360 16.56 -23.67 6.70
C GLY A 360 16.80 -23.95 5.21
N GLU A 361 16.23 -25.05 4.71
CA GLU A 361 16.35 -25.43 3.30
C GLU A 361 15.79 -24.33 2.38
N GLY A 362 16.68 -23.71 1.59
CA GLY A 362 16.35 -22.67 0.62
C GLY A 362 16.58 -21.23 1.09
N GLY A 363 17.00 -21.00 2.34
CA GLY A 363 17.53 -19.71 2.78
C GLY A 363 19.06 -19.66 2.71
N SER A 364 19.63 -18.47 2.85
CA SER A 364 21.07 -18.26 2.79
C SER A 364 21.79 -18.62 4.09
N GLY A 365 21.08 -18.55 5.22
CA GLY A 365 21.68 -18.65 6.56
C GLY A 365 22.55 -17.46 6.95
N VAL A 366 22.63 -16.41 6.12
CA VAL A 366 23.45 -15.21 6.36
C VAL A 366 22.65 -14.15 7.12
N TRP A 367 23.16 -13.70 8.26
CA TRP A 367 22.49 -12.72 9.11
C TRP A 367 22.77 -11.29 8.65
N TRP A 368 22.18 -10.86 7.54
CA TRP A 368 22.31 -9.49 7.04
C TRP A 368 21.84 -8.41 8.01
N LEU A 369 20.96 -8.78 8.95
CA LEU A 369 20.52 -7.93 10.06
C LEU A 369 21.27 -8.20 11.36
N GLY A 370 22.35 -8.99 11.32
CA GLY A 370 23.33 -9.12 12.42
C GLY A 370 24.28 -7.93 12.48
N GLU A 371 24.96 -7.75 13.61
CA GLU A 371 25.73 -6.54 13.91
C GLU A 371 26.77 -6.19 12.83
N GLU A 372 27.58 -7.15 12.40
CA GLU A 372 28.67 -6.92 11.44
C GLU A 372 28.16 -6.54 10.05
N LEU A 373 27.28 -7.35 9.45
CA LEU A 373 26.76 -7.10 8.11
C LEU A 373 25.88 -5.84 8.07
N PHE A 374 25.07 -5.62 9.11
CA PHE A 374 24.26 -4.42 9.20
C PHE A 374 25.13 -3.16 9.29
N ASN A 375 26.21 -3.21 10.05
CA ASN A 375 27.18 -2.12 10.11
C ASN A 375 27.82 -1.83 8.74
N MET A 376 28.21 -2.86 7.99
CA MET A 376 28.72 -2.68 6.63
C MET A 376 27.69 -2.08 5.67
N ILE A 377 26.42 -2.46 5.81
CA ILE A 377 25.32 -1.86 5.06
C ILE A 377 25.25 -0.36 5.36
N LEU A 378 25.24 0.03 6.64
CA LEU A 378 25.15 1.42 7.04
C LEU A 378 26.34 2.25 6.58
N ASP A 379 27.56 1.69 6.59
CA ASP A 379 28.77 2.39 6.14
C ASP A 379 28.68 2.78 4.66
N LYS A 380 28.04 1.95 3.83
CA LYS A 380 27.82 2.20 2.40
C LYS A 380 26.50 2.93 2.08
N LEU A 381 25.53 2.89 3.00
CA LEU A 381 24.22 3.51 2.83
C LEU A 381 24.34 5.04 2.87
N VAL A 382 23.98 5.67 1.76
CA VAL A 382 23.97 7.12 1.63
C VAL A 382 22.92 7.76 2.55
N ASP A 383 23.12 9.04 2.87
CA ASP A 383 22.13 9.79 3.66
C ASP A 383 20.76 9.78 2.97
N ARG A 384 19.70 9.63 3.78
CA ARG A 384 18.31 9.41 3.36
C ARG A 384 18.08 8.12 2.56
N GLY A 385 19.06 7.20 2.54
CA GLY A 385 18.94 5.87 1.98
C GLY A 385 17.88 5.02 2.68
N LEU A 386 17.51 3.91 2.06
CA LEU A 386 16.43 3.04 2.51
C LEU A 386 16.93 1.66 2.89
N VAL A 387 16.42 1.13 4.01
CA VAL A 387 16.45 -0.29 4.34
C VAL A 387 15.03 -0.83 4.20
N VAL A 388 14.84 -1.81 3.33
CA VAL A 388 13.54 -2.41 3.04
C VAL A 388 13.59 -3.87 3.46
N THR A 389 12.85 -4.21 4.51
CA THR A 389 12.93 -5.55 5.07
C THR A 389 11.65 -5.99 5.75
N ASP A 390 11.42 -7.30 5.73
CA ASP A 390 10.43 -7.95 6.59
C ASP A 390 11.00 -8.37 7.95
N GLY A 391 12.32 -8.23 8.17
CA GLY A 391 13.00 -8.63 9.40
C GLY A 391 13.39 -10.11 9.46
N SER A 392 13.40 -10.81 8.32
CA SER A 392 13.79 -12.22 8.25
C SER A 392 15.24 -12.47 8.64
N ASN A 393 15.52 -13.66 9.21
CA ASN A 393 16.88 -14.18 9.49
C ASN A 393 17.82 -13.20 10.22
N TRP A 394 17.32 -12.51 11.25
CA TRP A 394 18.13 -11.71 12.17
C TRP A 394 19.01 -12.60 13.06
N ASP A 395 20.12 -12.05 13.57
CA ASP A 395 21.09 -12.77 14.40
C ASP A 395 20.54 -13.03 15.82
N PRO A 396 20.27 -14.29 16.21
CA PRO A 396 19.75 -14.64 17.53
C PRO A 396 20.62 -14.20 18.71
N ALA A 397 21.91 -13.93 18.50
CA ALA A 397 22.81 -13.43 19.53
C ALA A 397 22.51 -11.97 19.94
N PHE A 398 21.78 -11.22 19.12
CA PHE A 398 21.49 -9.79 19.34
C PHE A 398 19.98 -9.48 19.34
N PRO A 399 19.15 -10.11 20.19
CA PRO A 399 17.70 -9.94 20.17
C PRO A 399 17.24 -8.52 20.49
N ASP A 400 18.01 -7.81 21.32
CA ASP A 400 17.70 -6.48 21.82
C ASP A 400 18.54 -5.38 21.13
N ALA A 401 19.11 -5.68 19.96
CA ALA A 401 19.86 -4.69 19.18
C ALA A 401 19.04 -3.40 18.98
N PRO A 402 19.67 -2.20 18.90
CA PRO A 402 18.94 -0.96 18.64
C PRO A 402 18.03 -1.00 17.40
N TRP A 403 18.46 -1.74 16.37
CA TRP A 403 17.71 -1.95 15.13
C TRP A 403 16.75 -3.15 15.15
N SER A 404 16.56 -3.80 16.30
CA SER A 404 15.61 -4.92 16.48
C SER A 404 14.16 -4.57 16.16
N ALA A 405 13.83 -3.28 16.18
CA ALA A 405 12.57 -2.75 15.66
C ALA A 405 12.26 -3.22 14.22
N MET A 406 13.27 -3.59 13.42
CA MET A 406 13.11 -4.11 12.07
C MET A 406 12.59 -5.55 11.99
N TRP A 407 12.73 -6.38 13.04
CA TRP A 407 12.27 -7.79 13.06
C TRP A 407 11.31 -8.14 14.20
N GLN A 408 11.00 -7.19 15.07
CA GLN A 408 9.95 -7.35 16.10
C GLN A 408 8.58 -7.70 15.50
N GLU A 409 8.34 -7.37 14.22
CA GLU A 409 7.09 -7.69 13.50
C GLU A 409 7.19 -8.96 12.64
N HIS A 410 8.40 -9.43 12.33
CA HIS A 410 8.64 -10.71 11.65
C HIS A 410 8.39 -11.90 12.58
N CYS A 411 8.78 -11.74 13.84
CA CYS A 411 8.72 -12.80 14.82
C CYS A 411 7.27 -13.00 15.25
N GLY A 412 6.73 -14.20 15.00
CA GLY A 412 5.58 -14.74 15.74
C GLY A 412 5.91 -14.99 17.22
N TRP A 413 6.62 -14.05 17.87
CA TRP A 413 7.03 -14.12 19.26
C TRP A 413 5.77 -14.29 20.11
N LYS A 414 5.79 -15.36 20.90
CA LYS A 414 4.69 -15.91 21.70
C LYS A 414 4.20 -14.98 22.82
N ASP A 415 4.64 -13.73 22.83
CA ASP A 415 4.30 -12.77 23.86
C ASP A 415 3.79 -11.45 23.28
N SER A 416 2.58 -11.50 22.72
CA SER A 416 1.80 -10.38 22.16
C SER A 416 1.34 -9.34 23.20
N ARG A 417 1.98 -9.29 24.38
CA ARG A 417 1.51 -8.52 25.53
C ARG A 417 1.97 -7.07 25.55
N ASP A 418 2.98 -6.66 24.77
CA ASP A 418 3.47 -5.28 24.80
C ASP A 418 3.65 -4.62 23.41
N LEU A 419 2.52 -4.24 22.81
CA LEU A 419 2.44 -3.50 21.55
C LEU A 419 2.95 -2.04 21.67
N ARG A 420 3.17 -1.55 22.90
CA ARG A 420 3.63 -0.17 23.19
C ARG A 420 5.12 0.03 22.90
N LEU A 421 5.88 -1.04 22.66
CA LEU A 421 7.32 -1.00 22.38
C LEU A 421 7.66 -0.97 20.88
N ARG A 422 6.66 -0.92 19.99
CA ARG A 422 6.85 -0.86 18.53
C ARG A 422 7.46 0.48 18.12
N LYS A 423 8.79 0.51 18.03
CA LYS A 423 9.55 1.68 17.62
C LYS A 423 9.33 1.96 16.14
N SER A 424 8.55 2.98 15.81
CA SER A 424 8.49 3.53 14.44
C SER A 424 9.73 4.35 14.10
N LYS A 425 10.54 4.69 15.12
CA LYS A 425 11.82 5.38 15.01
C LYS A 425 12.81 4.84 16.02
N PHE A 426 14.09 4.80 15.66
CA PHE A 426 15.18 4.51 16.58
C PHE A 426 16.46 5.18 16.09
N ALA A 427 17.45 5.28 16.98
CA ALA A 427 18.78 5.80 16.64
C ALA A 427 19.82 4.70 16.80
N TYR A 428 20.80 4.68 15.89
CA TYR A 428 21.93 3.75 15.93
C TYR A 428 23.08 4.29 15.08
N ARG A 429 24.34 4.21 15.56
CA ARG A 429 25.56 4.73 14.89
C ARG A 429 25.32 6.04 14.16
N ASP A 430 25.14 7.11 14.94
CA ASP A 430 24.95 8.50 14.47
C ASP A 430 23.80 8.70 13.47
N ARG A 431 22.89 7.73 13.32
CA ARG A 431 21.81 7.76 12.35
C ARG A 431 20.46 7.63 13.02
N GLN A 432 19.47 8.29 12.42
CA GLN A 432 18.07 8.18 12.75
C GLN A 432 17.36 7.29 11.73
N PHE A 433 16.63 6.31 12.23
CA PHE A 433 15.83 5.39 11.46
C PHE A 433 14.37 5.77 11.63
N SER A 434 13.64 5.89 10.53
CA SER A 434 12.20 6.18 10.54
C SER A 434 11.48 5.25 9.60
N ARG A 435 10.53 4.47 10.14
CA ARG A 435 9.65 3.63 9.34
C ARG A 435 8.67 4.50 8.57
N LEU A 436 8.66 4.38 7.24
CA LEU A 436 7.85 5.20 6.36
C LEU A 436 6.51 4.54 6.04
N CYS A 437 6.55 3.29 5.59
CA CYS A 437 5.37 2.56 5.15
C CYS A 437 5.62 1.05 5.12
N GLN A 438 4.54 0.29 4.96
CA GLN A 438 4.58 -1.12 4.57
C GLN A 438 4.41 -1.22 3.05
N CYS A 439 5.32 -1.89 2.35
CA CYS A 439 5.35 -1.94 0.88
C CYS A 439 5.18 -3.35 0.29
N GLY A 440 5.13 -4.40 1.12
CA GLY A 440 4.99 -5.78 0.65
C GLY A 440 4.43 -6.70 1.73
N SER A 441 3.98 -7.89 1.31
CA SER A 441 3.40 -8.88 2.22
C SER A 441 3.69 -10.35 1.88
N ARG A 442 4.52 -10.65 0.85
CA ARG A 442 4.63 -12.03 0.33
C ARG A 442 5.27 -13.03 1.31
N TYR A 443 6.12 -12.59 2.23
CA TYR A 443 6.72 -13.45 3.28
C TYR A 443 6.36 -13.01 4.71
N GLY A 444 5.48 -12.01 4.84
CA GLY A 444 5.32 -11.21 6.05
C GLY A 444 5.30 -9.73 5.69
N PRO A 445 4.95 -8.84 6.63
CA PRO A 445 4.91 -7.42 6.35
C PRO A 445 6.31 -6.88 6.08
N VAL A 446 6.51 -6.28 4.90
CA VAL A 446 7.77 -5.66 4.49
C VAL A 446 7.68 -4.16 4.71
N TYR A 447 8.62 -3.59 5.46
CA TYR A 447 8.64 -2.17 5.80
C TYR A 447 9.79 -1.44 5.15
N VAL A 448 9.53 -0.17 4.79
CA VAL A 448 10.54 0.78 4.31
C VAL A 448 11.00 1.63 5.47
N TRP A 449 12.31 1.62 5.76
CA TRP A 449 12.96 2.43 6.77
C TRP A 449 13.87 3.45 6.11
N ARG A 450 13.64 4.74 6.40
CA ARG A 450 14.57 5.80 6.01
C ARG A 450 15.67 5.93 7.03
N VAL A 451 16.90 6.04 6.56
CA VAL A 451 18.08 6.25 7.40
C VAL A 451 18.65 7.62 7.10
N THR A 452 18.67 8.50 8.10
CA THR A 452 19.26 9.84 8.00
C THR A 452 20.43 9.99 8.96
N ARG A 453 21.48 10.72 8.57
CA ARG A 453 22.55 11.12 9.48
C ARG A 453 22.15 12.33 10.32
#